data_AF-A0A975BDD8-F1
#
_entry.id   AF-A0A975BDD8-F1
#
_cell.length_a   1.000
_cell.length_b   1.000
_cell.length_c   1.000
_cell.angle_alpha   90.00
_cell.angle_beta   90.00
_cell.angle_gamma   90.00
#
_symmetry.space_group_name_H-M   'P 1'
#
loop_
_entity.id
_entity.type
_entity.pdbx_description
1 polymer ?
#
loop_
_entity_poly.entity_id
_entity_poly.type
_entity_poly.pdbx_seq_one_letter_code
_entity_poly.pdbx_strand_id
1 'polypeptide(L)' 'MFSALKNPAFFKNVQIEPGGYALIWNQDIDISEYEIWKNGTPI' A
#
# COMPACT_ATOMS: atom_id res chain seq x y z
N MET A 1 7.57 10.77 0.38
CA MET A 1 7.27 9.44 0.95
C MET A 1 6.97 8.43 -0.15
N PHE A 2 5.90 8.59 -0.94
CA PHE A 2 5.48 7.56 -1.94
C PHE A 2 6.15 7.59 -3.32
N SER A 3 7.22 8.36 -3.53
CA SER A 3 7.86 8.48 -4.85
C SER A 3 8.41 7.16 -5.40
N ALA A 4 8.79 6.23 -4.53
CA ALA A 4 9.26 4.89 -4.90
C ALA A 4 8.18 4.06 -5.62
N LEU A 5 6.89 4.30 -5.32
CA LEU A 5 5.76 3.61 -5.97
C LEU A 5 5.61 3.95 -7.46
N LYS A 6 6.30 4.97 -7.96
CA LYS A 6 6.37 5.25 -9.40
C LYS A 6 7.16 4.17 -10.17
N ASN A 7 8.01 3.39 -9.49
CA ASN A 7 8.67 2.25 -10.11
C ASN A 7 7.69 1.06 -10.17
N PRO A 8 7.33 0.56 -11.38
CA PRO A 8 6.36 -0.51 -11.50
C PRO A 8 6.77 -1.83 -10.85
N ALA A 9 8.08 -2.15 -10.83
CA ALA A 9 8.57 -3.37 -10.19
C ALA A 9 8.43 -3.29 -8.66
N PHE A 10 8.73 -2.12 -8.10
CA PHE A 10 8.54 -1.87 -6.67
C PHE A 10 7.05 -1.86 -6.31
N PHE A 11 6.20 -1.18 -7.09
CA PHE A 11 4.76 -1.14 -6.88
C PHE A 11 4.12 -2.53 -6.88
N LYS A 12 4.54 -3.41 -7.79
CA LYS A 12 4.04 -4.79 -7.87
C LYS A 12 4.49 -5.68 -6.71
N ASN A 13 5.51 -5.28 -5.95
CA ASN A 13 6.01 -6.01 -4.79
C ASN A 13 5.21 -5.69 -3.51
N VAL A 14 3.92 -5.39 -3.64
CA VAL A 14 3.03 -5.19 -2.50
C VAL A 14 2.79 -6.52 -1.78
N GLN A 15 2.80 -6.48 -0.47
CA GLN A 15 2.47 -7.60 0.40
C GLN A 15 1.29 -7.24 1.29
N ILE A 16 0.51 -8.23 1.69
CA ILE A 16 -0.54 -8.04 2.68
C ILE A 16 0.07 -8.31 4.06
N GLU A 17 -0.18 -7.42 5.00
CA GLU A 17 0.19 -7.59 6.41
C GLU A 17 -0.39 -8.91 6.96
N PRO A 18 0.30 -9.67 7.83
CA PRO A 18 -0.18 -10.97 8.33
C PRO A 18 -1.60 -10.98 8.93
N GLY A 19 -2.05 -9.89 9.54
CA GLY A 19 -3.43 -9.71 10.03
C GLY A 19 -4.46 -9.40 8.95
N GLY A 20 -4.02 -8.99 7.75
CA GLY A 20 -4.88 -8.71 6.60
C GLY A 20 -5.36 -7.26 6.49
N TYR A 21 -4.92 -6.39 7.39
CA TYR A 21 -5.50 -5.05 7.55
C TYR A 21 -4.66 -3.94 6.89
N ALA A 22 -3.56 -4.28 6.20
CA ALA A 22 -2.71 -3.31 5.52
C ALA A 22 -2.00 -3.88 4.29
N LEU A 23 -1.71 -2.99 3.35
CA LEU A 23 -0.81 -3.21 2.21
C LEU A 23 0.57 -2.65 2.57
N ILE A 24 1.61 -3.44 2.40
CA ILE A 24 2.99 -3.11 2.79
C ILE A 24 3.90 -3.24 1.57
N TRP A 25 4.74 -2.24 1.34
CA TRP A 25 5.85 -2.30 0.38
C TRP A 25 7.21 -2.42 1.08
N ASN A 26 7.38 -1.69 2.19
CA ASN A 26 8.56 -1.77 3.07
C ASN A 26 8.24 -1.14 4.44
N GLN A 27 9.24 -1.00 5.30
CA GLN A 27 9.08 -0.44 6.66
C GLN A 27 8.64 1.04 6.69
N ASP A 28 8.78 1.76 5.58
CA ASP A 28 8.47 3.19 5.46
C ASP A 28 7.22 3.46 4.61
N ILE A 29 6.69 2.45 3.91
CA ILE A 29 5.61 2.57 2.94
C ILE A 29 4.62 1.44 3.16
N ASP A 30 3.56 1.77 3.88
CA ASP A 30 2.38 0.95 4.11
C ASP A 30 1.10 1.80 4.01
N ILE A 31 -0.02 1.14 3.74
CA ILE A 31 -1.35 1.75 3.69
C ILE A 31 -2.31 0.79 4.41
N SER A 32 -2.96 1.26 5.47
CA SER A 32 -3.99 0.49 6.16
C SER A 32 -5.28 0.43 5.34
N GLU A 33 -6.08 -0.59 5.58
CA GLU A 33 -7.42 -0.73 5.01
C GLU A 33 -8.32 0.48 5.29
N TYR A 34 -8.15 1.14 6.44
CA TYR A 34 -8.94 2.30 6.82
C TYR A 34 -8.62 3.48 5.91
N GLU A 35 -7.34 3.70 5.59
CA GLU A 35 -6.93 4.73 4.65
C GLU A 35 -7.44 4.45 3.24
N ILE A 36 -7.48 3.17 2.83
CA ILE A 36 -8.09 2.75 1.56
C ILE A 36 -9.59 3.01 1.56
N TRP A 37 -10.31 2.63 2.63
CA TRP A 37 -11.75 2.84 2.73
C TRP A 37 -12.13 4.33 2.72
N LYS A 38 -11.37 5.15 3.44
CA LYS A 38 -11.67 6.57 3.63
C LYS A 38 -11.27 7.44 2.43
N ASN A 39 -10.12 7.15 1.82
CA ASN A 39 -9.53 8.01 0.78
C ASN A 39 -9.52 7.35 -0.61
N GLY A 40 -9.83 6.06 -0.70
CA GLY A 40 -9.93 5.34 -1.95
C GLY A 40 -11.03 5.92 -2.84
N THR A 41 -10.81 5.84 -4.15
CA THR A 41 -11.81 6.26 -5.14
C THR A 41 -12.45 5.01 -5.73
N PRO A 42 -13.78 4.94 -5.82
CA PRO A 42 -14.46 3.85 -6.52
C PRO A 42 -14.03 3.82 -8.00
N ILE A 43 -14.01 2.62 -8.57
CA ILE A 43 -13.65 2.33 -9.97
C ILE A 43 -14.90 2.25 -10.82
#